data_AF-A0A1H8HJT3-F1
#
_entry.id   AF-A0A1H8HJT3-F1
#
_cell.length_a   1.000
_cell.length_b   1.000
_cell.length_c   1.000
_cell.angle_alpha   90.00
_cell.angle_beta   90.00
_cell.angle_gamma   90.00
#
_symmetry.space_group_name_H-M   'P 1'
#
loop_
_entity.id
_entity.type
_entity.pdbx_description
1 polymer ?
#
loop_
_entity_poly.entity_id
_entity_poly.type
_entity_poly.pdbx_seq_one_letter_code
_entity_poly.pdbx_strand_id
1 'polypeptide(L)'
;MAEFLLGREVSERRLHSVRTASLETGVGEVALEQFLTEAGAFTPGDDRPRSRRTFPANIYAPLLAEVASLVTAIGLAQAMGATRGEVEALIRGGVLTPRTQNASIKLKWRIQDGLALNAELQALAVPNPSGGQGWERLQAASARAHMPVGDFISAIRAGELQVGRVAADESYHGFSVRKLSVDRWLKARADHAMRAVDALPNVMSAAEFARSIGLRDKRRFQALIEAGHAEALETVHPVTRRMQLRMTEAHIASFHEKFLTLTSMQAETGLHRNSILSLLRAASVGVFAPEGLDFGPIYLRQEAMPVLLTASGREKR
;
A
#
# COMPACT_ATOMS: atom_id res chain seq x y z
N MET A 1 -25.87 45.80 10.46
CA MET A 1 -25.77 47.22 10.05
C MET A 1 -26.35 47.34 8.66
N ALA A 2 -27.26 48.28 8.44
CA ALA A 2 -27.79 48.56 7.11
C ALA A 2 -26.67 49.08 6.20
N GLU A 3 -26.45 48.44 5.06
CA GLU A 3 -25.45 48.86 4.08
C GLU A 3 -26.11 49.78 3.06
N PHE A 4 -25.56 50.98 2.86
CA PHE A 4 -26.08 51.96 1.92
C PHE A 4 -25.18 52.02 0.69
N LEU A 5 -25.73 51.71 -0.49
CA LEU A 5 -25.06 51.84 -1.78
C LEU A 5 -25.72 52.97 -2.57
N LEU A 6 -24.95 54.01 -2.91
CA LEU A 6 -25.43 55.20 -3.63
C LEU A 6 -26.68 55.84 -3.00
N GLY A 7 -26.71 55.90 -1.65
CA GLY A 7 -27.80 56.52 -0.89
C GLY A 7 -29.07 55.67 -0.77
N ARG A 8 -29.06 54.41 -1.21
CA ARG A 8 -30.15 53.45 -1.02
C ARG A 8 -29.75 52.37 -0.03
N GLU A 9 -30.63 52.09 0.92
CA GLU A 9 -30.48 50.94 1.81
C GLU A 9 -30.56 49.66 0.97
N VAL A 10 -29.53 48.83 1.09
CA VAL A 10 -29.47 47.52 0.44
C VAL A 10 -29.76 46.48 1.50
N SER A 11 -30.95 45.90 1.43
CA SER A 11 -31.42 44.88 2.38
C SER A 11 -30.73 43.53 2.18
N GLU A 12 -30.20 43.26 0.99
CA GLU A 12 -29.61 41.96 0.64
C GLU A 12 -28.35 42.13 -0.21
N ARG A 13 -27.26 41.52 0.25
CA ARG A 13 -26.00 41.49 -0.51
C ARG A 13 -26.10 40.46 -1.63
N ARG A 14 -26.15 40.94 -2.88
CA ARG A 14 -26.27 40.08 -4.07
C ARG A 14 -24.93 39.62 -4.63
N LEU A 15 -23.91 40.45 -4.52
CA LEU A 15 -22.56 40.17 -5.01
C LEU A 15 -21.55 40.40 -3.90
N HIS A 16 -20.59 39.48 -3.82
CA HIS A 16 -19.36 39.67 -3.06
C HIS A 16 -18.20 39.84 -4.01
N SER A 17 -17.29 40.76 -3.71
CA SER A 17 -15.89 40.62 -4.11
C SER A 17 -15.15 39.71 -3.13
N VAL A 18 -14.02 39.12 -3.55
CA VAL A 18 -13.12 38.37 -2.64
C VAL A 18 -12.77 39.20 -1.41
N ARG A 19 -12.49 40.50 -1.58
CA ARG A 19 -12.19 41.43 -0.47
C ARG A 19 -13.35 41.54 0.52
N THR A 20 -14.57 41.79 0.03
CA THR A 20 -15.74 41.95 0.92
C THR A 20 -16.10 40.65 1.64
N ALA A 21 -15.96 39.50 0.98
CA ALA A 21 -16.22 38.21 1.60
C ALA A 21 -15.12 37.84 2.62
N SER A 22 -13.87 38.25 2.39
CA SER A 22 -12.77 38.09 3.35
C SER A 22 -13.03 38.87 4.64
N LEU A 23 -13.50 40.11 4.54
CA LEU A 23 -13.86 40.93 5.69
C LEU A 23 -15.03 40.34 6.48
N GLU A 24 -16.04 39.78 5.79
CA GLU A 24 -17.21 39.19 6.44
C GLU A 24 -16.89 37.87 7.14
N THR A 25 -16.10 37.01 6.49
CA THR A 25 -15.76 35.68 7.03
C THR A 25 -14.57 35.69 7.99
N GLY A 26 -13.78 36.77 8.01
CA GLY A 26 -12.49 36.83 8.71
C GLY A 26 -11.39 35.98 8.08
N VAL A 27 -11.66 35.32 6.95
CA VAL A 27 -10.70 34.46 6.26
C VAL A 27 -9.87 35.29 5.29
N GLY A 28 -8.54 35.12 5.32
CA GLY A 28 -7.62 35.89 4.49
C GLY A 28 -7.91 35.74 2.98
N GLU A 29 -7.79 36.84 2.24
CA GLU A 29 -8.20 36.93 0.83
C GLU A 29 -7.58 35.86 -0.08
N VAL A 30 -6.32 35.49 0.13
CA VAL A 30 -5.62 34.44 -0.65
C VAL A 30 -6.25 33.06 -0.47
N ALA A 31 -6.60 32.71 0.78
CA ALA A 31 -7.21 31.42 1.08
C ALA A 31 -8.65 31.37 0.54
N LEU A 32 -9.40 32.47 0.71
CA LEU A 32 -10.76 32.57 0.22
C LEU A 32 -10.85 32.50 -1.31
N GLU A 33 -9.93 33.19 -2.01
CA GLU A 33 -9.80 33.11 -3.46
C GLU A 33 -9.57 31.66 -3.94
N GLN A 34 -8.69 30.91 -3.26
CA GLN A 34 -8.44 29.51 -3.58
C GLN A 34 -9.71 28.66 -3.42
N PHE A 35 -10.41 28.76 -2.29
CA PHE A 35 -11.65 28.00 -2.06
C PHE A 35 -12.73 28.33 -3.09
N LEU A 36 -12.87 29.60 -3.44
CA LEU A 36 -13.82 30.06 -4.47
C LEU A 36 -13.44 29.55 -5.87
N THR A 37 -12.14 29.55 -6.20
CA THR A 37 -11.64 29.02 -7.49
C THR A 37 -11.85 27.51 -7.58
N GLU A 38 -11.54 26.76 -6.52
CA GLU A 38 -11.81 25.31 -6.44
C GLU A 38 -13.29 24.98 -6.55
N ALA A 39 -14.16 25.85 -6.03
CA ALA A 39 -15.62 25.74 -6.16
C ALA A 39 -16.17 26.27 -7.49
N GLY A 40 -15.30 26.66 -8.44
CA GLY A 40 -15.69 27.13 -9.77
C GLY A 40 -16.24 28.55 -9.83
N ALA A 41 -16.12 29.36 -8.77
CA ALA A 41 -16.54 30.76 -8.79
C ALA A 41 -15.67 31.62 -9.71
N PHE A 42 -14.41 31.22 -9.90
CA PHE A 42 -13.44 31.91 -10.75
C PHE A 42 -12.69 30.93 -11.65
N THR A 43 -12.29 31.40 -12.83
CA THR A 43 -11.38 30.68 -13.70
C THR A 43 -9.96 30.74 -13.15
N PRO A 44 -9.20 29.63 -13.11
CA PRO A 44 -7.79 29.65 -12.73
C PRO A 44 -7.01 30.64 -13.59
N GLY A 45 -6.24 31.52 -12.95
CA GLY A 45 -5.43 32.53 -13.65
C GLY A 45 -6.18 33.81 -14.04
N ASP A 46 -7.40 34.03 -13.55
CA ASP A 46 -8.05 35.35 -13.59
C ASP A 46 -7.07 36.43 -13.06
N ASP A 47 -6.84 37.50 -13.82
CA ASP A 47 -5.85 38.53 -13.53
C ASP A 47 -6.46 39.75 -12.81
N ARG A 48 -7.79 39.80 -12.69
CA ARG A 48 -8.49 40.93 -12.07
C ARG A 48 -8.05 41.07 -10.62
N PRO A 49 -7.97 42.30 -10.07
CA PRO A 49 -7.68 42.48 -8.66
C PRO A 49 -8.81 41.89 -7.81
N ARG A 50 -8.50 41.41 -6.60
CA ARG A 50 -9.45 40.75 -5.67
C ARG A 50 -10.68 41.58 -5.33
N SER A 51 -10.56 42.91 -5.34
CA SER A 51 -11.67 43.85 -5.16
C SER A 51 -12.66 43.86 -6.33
N ARG A 52 -12.26 43.39 -7.52
CA ARG A 52 -13.07 43.33 -8.75
C ARG A 52 -13.40 41.91 -9.19
N ARG A 53 -12.89 40.89 -8.51
CA ARG A 53 -13.34 39.49 -8.67
C ARG A 53 -14.58 39.26 -7.85
N THR A 54 -15.72 39.38 -8.51
CA THR A 54 -17.04 39.27 -7.87
C THR A 54 -17.74 37.96 -8.20
N PHE A 55 -18.52 37.45 -7.24
CA PHE A 55 -19.32 36.23 -7.38
C PHE A 55 -20.71 36.40 -6.72
N PRO A 56 -21.72 35.62 -7.13
CA PRO A 56 -23.06 35.66 -6.54
C PRO A 56 -23.05 35.22 -5.07
N ALA A 57 -23.45 36.12 -4.17
CA ALA A 57 -23.37 35.90 -2.73
C ALA A 57 -24.28 34.74 -2.27
N ASN A 58 -25.50 34.66 -2.81
CA ASN A 58 -26.48 33.62 -2.47
C ASN A 58 -26.02 32.20 -2.87
N ILE A 59 -25.41 32.05 -4.06
CA ILE A 59 -24.95 30.74 -4.56
C ILE A 59 -23.80 30.21 -3.69
N TYR A 60 -22.88 31.09 -3.29
CA TYR A 60 -21.67 30.69 -2.54
C TYR A 60 -21.79 30.90 -1.03
N ALA A 61 -22.94 31.36 -0.51
CA ALA A 61 -23.15 31.54 0.93
C ALA A 61 -22.87 30.27 1.77
N PRO A 62 -23.31 29.06 1.35
CA PRO A 62 -22.97 27.83 2.08
C PRO A 62 -21.46 27.59 2.15
N LEU A 63 -20.73 27.88 1.06
CA LEU A 63 -19.28 27.74 1.03
C LEU A 63 -18.59 28.76 1.95
N LEU A 64 -19.05 30.00 1.98
CA LEU A 64 -18.49 31.03 2.87
C LEU A 64 -18.70 30.67 4.34
N ALA A 65 -19.88 30.17 4.71
CA ALA A 65 -20.17 29.67 6.05
C ALA A 65 -19.28 28.47 6.42
N GLU A 66 -19.10 27.54 5.49
CA GLU A 66 -18.20 26.39 5.66
C GLU A 66 -16.75 26.84 5.88
N VAL A 67 -16.22 27.69 5.00
CA VAL A 67 -14.84 28.19 5.03
C VAL A 67 -14.54 28.97 6.31
N ALA A 68 -15.51 29.76 6.80
CA ALA A 68 -15.40 30.47 8.07
C ALA A 68 -15.31 29.52 9.29
N SER A 69 -15.84 28.30 9.18
CA SER A 69 -15.81 27.29 10.25
C SER A 69 -14.58 26.37 10.21
N LEU A 70 -13.72 26.48 9.18
CA LEU A 70 -12.57 25.61 9.03
C LEU A 70 -11.52 25.85 10.11
N VAL A 71 -10.92 24.77 10.59
CA VAL A 71 -9.90 24.80 11.63
C VAL A 71 -8.56 24.29 11.12
N THR A 72 -7.54 24.49 11.95
CA THR A 72 -6.23 23.85 11.78
C THR A 72 -6.29 22.39 12.24
N ALA A 73 -5.28 21.59 11.88
CA ALA A 73 -5.18 20.21 12.35
C ALA A 73 -5.17 20.10 13.89
N ILE A 74 -4.64 21.11 14.59
CA ILE A 74 -4.64 21.18 16.06
C ILE A 74 -6.07 21.36 16.57
N GLY A 75 -6.83 22.28 15.98
CA GLY A 75 -8.24 22.50 16.35
C GLY A 75 -9.10 21.27 16.09
N LEU A 76 -8.85 20.56 14.99
CA LEU A 76 -9.50 19.28 14.70
C LEU A 76 -9.17 18.23 15.77
N ALA A 77 -7.89 18.08 16.13
CA ALA A 77 -7.44 17.14 17.15
C ALA A 77 -8.12 17.39 18.50
N GLN A 78 -8.17 18.65 18.94
CA GLN A 78 -8.86 19.05 20.16
C GLN A 78 -10.35 18.71 20.12
N ALA A 79 -11.03 19.02 19.02
CA ALA A 79 -12.47 18.80 18.90
C ALA A 79 -12.85 17.31 18.93
N MET A 80 -12.04 16.43 18.33
CA MET A 80 -12.30 14.99 18.33
C MET A 80 -11.67 14.25 19.54
N GLY A 81 -10.98 14.97 20.42
CA GLY A 81 -10.24 14.40 21.55
C GLY A 81 -9.11 13.44 21.12
N ALA A 82 -8.46 13.73 19.99
CA ALA A 82 -7.28 13.02 19.54
C ALA A 82 -6.02 13.82 19.85
N THR A 83 -4.87 13.14 19.92
CA THR A 83 -3.58 13.82 19.92
C THR A 83 -3.20 14.24 18.50
N ARG A 84 -2.26 15.20 18.38
CA ARG A 84 -1.77 15.66 17.07
C ARG A 84 -1.22 14.54 16.20
N GLY A 85 -0.43 13.63 16.77
CA GLY A 85 0.16 12.51 16.04
C GLY A 85 -0.90 11.54 15.50
N GLU A 86 -2.02 11.40 16.21
CA GLU A 86 -3.12 10.54 15.78
C GLU A 86 -3.87 11.13 14.59
N VAL A 87 -4.14 12.43 14.62
CA VAL A 87 -4.71 13.14 13.47
C VAL A 87 -3.78 13.07 12.26
N GLU A 88 -2.48 13.28 12.44
CA GLU A 88 -1.50 13.14 11.36
C GLU A 88 -1.49 11.71 10.77
N ALA A 89 -1.62 10.67 11.61
CA ALA A 89 -1.74 9.29 11.15
C ALA A 89 -3.04 9.03 10.37
N LEU A 90 -4.17 9.59 10.83
CA LEU A 90 -5.46 9.51 10.14
C LEU A 90 -5.43 10.19 8.77
N ILE A 91 -4.78 11.35 8.68
CA ILE A 91 -4.59 12.08 7.42
C ILE A 91 -3.72 11.25 6.47
N ARG A 92 -2.59 10.73 6.95
CA ARG A 92 -1.69 9.89 6.13
C ARG A 92 -2.37 8.61 5.67
N GLY A 93 -3.26 8.05 6.49
CA GLY A 93 -4.08 6.89 6.17
C GLY A 93 -5.29 7.18 5.28
N GLY A 94 -5.48 8.43 4.82
CA GLY A 94 -6.58 8.81 3.95
C GLY A 94 -7.96 8.83 4.61
N VAL A 95 -8.02 8.74 5.94
CA VAL A 95 -9.29 8.72 6.69
C VAL A 95 -9.86 10.12 6.84
N LEU A 96 -9.00 11.09 7.15
CA LEU A 96 -9.36 12.51 7.21
C LEU A 96 -8.79 13.20 5.98
N THR A 97 -9.67 13.79 5.18
CA THR A 97 -9.29 14.49 3.94
C THR A 97 -9.48 16.00 4.12
N PRO A 98 -8.48 16.83 3.78
CA PRO A 98 -8.63 18.27 3.90
C PRO A 98 -9.58 18.83 2.84
N ARG A 99 -10.20 19.97 3.13
CA ARG A 99 -11.08 20.67 2.20
C ARG A 99 -10.38 21.11 0.90
N THR A 100 -9.10 21.44 1.00
CA THR A 100 -8.23 21.87 -0.09
C THR A 100 -6.88 21.15 0.04
N GLN A 101 -6.29 20.79 -1.09
CA GLN A 101 -4.94 20.23 -1.15
C GLN A 101 -3.84 21.30 -1.10
N ASN A 102 -4.21 22.59 -1.12
CA ASN A 102 -3.24 23.67 -1.06
C ASN A 102 -2.48 23.64 0.29
N ALA A 103 -1.16 23.48 0.22
CA ALA A 103 -0.29 23.37 1.38
C ALA A 103 -0.18 24.68 2.17
N SER A 104 -0.30 25.83 1.50
CA SER A 104 -0.18 27.17 2.10
C SER A 104 -1.37 27.53 2.99
N ILE A 105 -2.52 26.88 2.80
CA ILE A 105 -3.72 27.10 3.60
C ILE A 105 -3.70 26.18 4.81
N LYS A 106 -3.59 26.78 6.01
CA LYS A 106 -3.56 26.06 7.29
C LYS A 106 -4.96 25.68 7.80
N LEU A 107 -5.96 26.55 7.59
CA LEU A 107 -7.34 26.33 7.97
C LEU A 107 -8.05 25.59 6.84
N LYS A 108 -8.07 24.26 6.90
CA LYS A 108 -8.61 23.41 5.83
C LYS A 108 -9.35 22.18 6.32
N TRP A 109 -9.61 22.09 7.62
CA TRP A 109 -10.22 20.93 8.24
C TRP A 109 -11.60 21.28 8.75
N ARG A 110 -12.59 20.41 8.51
CA ARG A 110 -13.90 20.52 9.12
C ARG A 110 -13.91 19.75 10.42
N ILE A 111 -14.34 20.38 11.50
CA ILE A 111 -14.55 19.70 12.79
C ILE A 111 -15.53 18.52 12.62
N GLN A 112 -16.57 18.73 11.81
CA GLN A 112 -17.62 17.73 11.57
C GLN A 112 -17.07 16.42 11.00
N ASP A 113 -16.03 16.45 10.16
CA ASP A 113 -15.43 15.23 9.61
C ASP A 113 -14.78 14.37 10.72
N GLY A 114 -14.12 15.01 11.69
CA GLY A 114 -13.53 14.33 12.85
C GLY A 114 -14.58 13.81 13.83
N LEU A 115 -15.64 14.58 14.09
CA LEU A 115 -16.74 14.16 14.96
C LEU A 115 -17.58 13.04 14.33
N ALA A 116 -17.80 13.08 13.02
CA ALA A 116 -18.48 12.02 12.29
C ALA A 116 -17.70 10.71 12.37
N LEU A 117 -16.37 10.75 12.25
CA LEU A 117 -15.53 9.57 12.44
C LEU A 117 -15.68 8.99 13.87
N ASN A 118 -15.69 9.86 14.89
CA ASN A 118 -15.90 9.40 16.27
C ASN A 118 -17.29 8.76 16.44
N ALA A 119 -18.33 9.36 15.90
CA ALA A 119 -19.70 8.84 15.97
C ALA A 119 -19.83 7.50 15.22
N GLU A 120 -19.20 7.38 14.06
CA GLU A 120 -19.15 6.14 13.27
C GLU A 120 -18.47 5.01 14.06
N LEU A 121 -17.25 5.25 14.56
CA LEU A 121 -16.52 4.26 15.35
C LEU A 121 -17.26 3.92 16.64
N GLN A 122 -17.94 4.89 17.25
CA GLN A 122 -18.78 4.68 18.43
C GLN A 122 -19.96 3.76 18.13
N ALA A 123 -20.64 3.94 17.00
CA ALA A 123 -21.77 3.09 16.61
C ALA A 123 -21.35 1.62 16.39
N LEU A 124 -20.11 1.40 15.96
CA LEU A 124 -19.51 0.07 15.77
C LEU A 124 -18.86 -0.49 17.04
N ALA A 125 -18.67 0.34 18.07
CA ALA A 125 -17.92 -0.05 19.27
C ALA A 125 -18.74 -0.92 20.21
N VAL A 126 -18.12 -2.01 20.65
CA VAL A 126 -18.65 -2.81 21.76
C VAL A 126 -18.16 -2.23 23.08
N PRO A 127 -19.03 -2.09 24.10
CA PRO A 127 -18.60 -1.70 25.45
C PRO A 127 -17.51 -2.63 25.95
N ASN A 128 -16.33 -2.08 26.24
CA ASN A 128 -15.22 -2.83 26.79
C ASN A 128 -15.15 -2.60 28.31
N PRO A 129 -15.20 -3.65 29.14
CA PRO A 129 -14.91 -3.50 30.56
C PRO A 129 -13.44 -3.11 30.73
N SER A 130 -13.22 -1.85 31.08
CA SER A 130 -12.07 -1.33 31.82
C SER A 130 -10.71 -1.94 31.46
N GLY A 131 -10.10 -1.53 30.35
CA GLY A 131 -8.66 -1.73 30.11
C GLY A 131 -8.14 -3.18 30.14
N GLY A 132 -9.02 -4.17 29.92
CA GLY A 132 -8.72 -5.59 30.11
C GLY A 132 -7.55 -6.10 29.26
N GLN A 133 -6.77 -7.02 29.83
CA GLN A 133 -5.71 -7.77 29.16
C GLN A 133 -6.14 -8.21 27.76
N GLY A 134 -5.38 -7.80 26.74
CA GLY A 134 -5.60 -8.21 25.36
C GLY A 134 -6.24 -7.17 24.44
N TRP A 135 -6.69 -6.02 24.97
CA TRP A 135 -7.01 -4.85 24.15
C TRP A 135 -5.81 -3.91 24.04
N GLU A 136 -5.69 -3.25 22.90
CA GLU A 136 -4.73 -2.17 22.68
C GLU A 136 -5.36 -1.05 21.85
N ARG A 137 -4.88 0.18 22.03
CA ARG A 137 -5.36 1.34 21.27
C ARG A 137 -5.10 1.15 19.77
N LEU A 138 -5.98 1.72 18.93
CA LEU A 138 -5.85 1.64 17.46
C LEU A 138 -4.46 2.03 16.96
N GLN A 139 -3.89 3.09 17.52
CA GLN A 139 -2.61 3.64 17.11
C GLN A 139 -1.44 2.77 17.57
N ALA A 140 -1.56 2.13 18.73
CA ALA A 140 -0.58 1.14 19.20
C ALA A 140 -0.62 -0.13 18.33
N ALA A 141 -1.83 -0.60 17.96
CA ALA A 141 -1.99 -1.72 17.03
C ALA A 141 -1.39 -1.40 15.65
N SER A 142 -1.65 -0.20 15.13
CA SER A 142 -1.11 0.30 13.87
C SER A 142 0.42 0.31 13.88
N ALA A 143 1.03 0.86 14.93
CA ALA A 143 2.48 0.87 15.09
C ALA A 143 3.07 -0.55 15.18
N ARG A 144 2.47 -1.43 16.01
CA ARG A 144 2.92 -2.82 16.19
C ARG A 144 2.85 -3.62 14.89
N ALA A 145 1.74 -3.48 14.17
CA ALA A 145 1.52 -4.16 12.89
C ALA A 145 2.30 -3.52 11.72
N HIS A 146 2.91 -2.35 11.93
CA HIS A 146 3.53 -1.54 10.89
C HIS A 146 2.59 -1.26 9.69
N MET A 147 1.31 -1.03 9.97
CA MET A 147 0.30 -0.72 8.95
C MET A 147 -0.39 0.61 9.25
N PRO A 148 -0.76 1.40 8.23
CA PRO A 148 -1.49 2.64 8.41
C PRO A 148 -2.77 2.44 9.22
N VAL A 149 -3.09 3.38 10.10
CA VAL A 149 -4.35 3.35 10.88
C VAL A 149 -5.60 3.34 9.97
N GLY A 150 -5.49 3.87 8.75
CA GLY A 150 -6.55 3.79 7.74
C GLY A 150 -6.94 2.36 7.35
N ASP A 151 -5.99 1.42 7.33
CA ASP A 151 -6.27 0.00 7.06
C ASP A 151 -7.10 -0.61 8.20
N PHE A 152 -6.78 -0.25 9.44
CA PHE A 152 -7.56 -0.69 10.61
C PHE A 152 -8.97 -0.14 10.58
N ILE A 153 -9.15 1.14 10.26
CA ILE A 153 -10.48 1.76 10.16
C ILE A 153 -11.28 1.13 9.03
N SER A 154 -10.66 0.84 7.89
CA SER A 154 -11.30 0.13 6.77
C SER A 154 -11.71 -1.29 7.16
N ALA A 155 -10.85 -2.02 7.88
CA ALA A 155 -11.17 -3.35 8.38
C ALA A 155 -12.30 -3.34 9.43
N ILE A 156 -12.38 -2.29 10.26
CA ILE A 156 -13.50 -2.09 11.20
C ILE A 156 -14.80 -1.84 10.42
N ARG A 157 -14.77 -0.96 9.42
CA ARG A 157 -15.92 -0.69 8.53
C ARG A 157 -16.39 -1.95 7.79
N ALA A 158 -15.46 -2.81 7.40
CA ALA A 158 -15.75 -4.10 6.75
C ALA A 158 -16.21 -5.19 7.74
N GLY A 159 -16.22 -4.93 9.05
CA GLY A 159 -16.57 -5.90 10.08
C GLY A 159 -15.51 -6.98 10.34
N GLU A 160 -14.31 -6.83 9.76
CA GLU A 160 -13.19 -7.77 9.93
C GLU A 160 -12.50 -7.60 11.30
N LEU A 161 -12.55 -6.38 11.84
CA LEU A 161 -12.02 -6.06 13.16
C LEU A 161 -13.11 -5.47 14.06
N GLN A 162 -13.20 -5.99 15.28
CA GLN A 162 -14.06 -5.43 16.30
C GLN A 162 -13.36 -4.28 17.02
N VAL A 163 -13.96 -3.09 16.98
CA VAL A 163 -13.57 -1.95 17.80
C VAL A 163 -14.28 -2.00 19.15
N GLY A 164 -13.55 -1.66 20.19
CA GLY A 164 -14.03 -1.57 21.55
C GLY A 164 -13.71 -0.20 22.13
N ARG A 165 -14.50 0.20 23.12
CA ARG A 165 -14.33 1.49 23.78
C ARG A 165 -14.54 1.35 25.28
N VAL A 166 -13.71 2.06 26.05
CA VAL A 166 -13.93 2.21 27.50
C VAL A 166 -15.00 3.27 27.69
N ALA A 167 -16.09 2.92 28.40
CA ALA A 167 -17.30 3.75 28.49
C ALA A 167 -17.10 5.18 29.05
N ALA A 168 -16.01 5.43 29.77
CA ALA A 168 -15.71 6.73 30.36
C ALA A 168 -15.02 7.73 29.41
N ASP A 169 -14.64 7.33 28.19
CA ASP A 169 -13.84 8.16 27.29
C ASP A 169 -14.57 8.53 26.00
N GLU A 170 -15.18 9.72 26.01
CA GLU A 170 -15.78 10.52 24.92
C GLU A 170 -14.92 10.72 23.65
N SER A 171 -13.63 10.43 23.73
CA SER A 171 -12.67 10.82 22.70
C SER A 171 -12.30 9.72 21.70
N TYR A 172 -11.70 10.14 20.58
CA TYR A 172 -11.05 9.24 19.62
C TYR A 172 -9.97 8.36 20.27
N HIS A 173 -9.24 8.92 21.25
CA HIS A 173 -8.12 8.26 21.89
C HIS A 173 -8.52 6.98 22.66
N GLY A 174 -9.80 6.88 23.05
CA GLY A 174 -10.37 5.75 23.77
C GLY A 174 -10.62 4.50 22.92
N PHE A 175 -10.56 4.58 21.59
CA PHE A 175 -10.84 3.43 20.72
C PHE A 175 -9.71 2.39 20.72
N SER A 176 -10.10 1.14 20.91
CA SER A 176 -9.19 0.00 21.06
C SER A 176 -9.64 -1.20 20.22
N VAL A 177 -8.71 -2.09 19.92
CA VAL A 177 -8.94 -3.37 19.23
C VAL A 177 -8.32 -4.52 20.01
N ARG A 178 -8.84 -5.74 19.82
CA ARG A 178 -8.26 -6.93 20.45
C ARG A 178 -6.98 -7.34 19.72
N LYS A 179 -5.87 -7.49 20.46
CA LYS A 179 -4.56 -7.96 19.94
C LYS A 179 -4.69 -9.24 19.13
N LEU A 180 -5.35 -10.25 19.69
CA LEU A 180 -5.57 -11.54 19.04
C LEU A 180 -6.44 -11.45 17.77
N SER A 181 -7.37 -10.51 17.70
CA SER A 181 -8.16 -10.29 16.48
C SER A 181 -7.32 -9.63 15.40
N VAL A 182 -6.48 -8.66 15.76
CA VAL A 182 -5.51 -8.05 14.83
C VAL A 182 -4.54 -9.09 14.29
N ASP A 183 -3.98 -9.96 15.15
CA ASP A 183 -3.03 -10.98 14.72
C ASP A 183 -3.68 -12.01 13.77
N ARG A 184 -4.92 -12.42 14.05
CA ARG A 184 -5.70 -13.30 13.15
C ARG A 184 -6.02 -12.62 11.82
N TRP A 185 -6.44 -11.37 11.85
CA TRP A 185 -6.74 -10.58 10.66
C TRP A 185 -5.49 -10.41 9.78
N LEU A 186 -4.36 -10.06 10.37
CA LEU A 186 -3.07 -10.00 9.68
C LEU A 186 -2.71 -11.32 9.01
N LYS A 187 -2.85 -12.44 9.74
CA LYS A 187 -2.58 -13.77 9.18
C LYS A 187 -3.52 -14.11 8.02
N ALA A 188 -4.82 -13.88 8.17
CA ALA A 188 -5.80 -14.14 7.12
C ALA A 188 -5.52 -13.33 5.85
N ARG A 189 -5.13 -12.06 6.01
CA ARG A 189 -4.72 -11.19 4.91
C ARG A 189 -3.43 -11.68 4.24
N ALA A 190 -2.46 -12.18 5.02
CA ALA A 190 -1.26 -12.84 4.49
C ALA A 190 -1.62 -14.03 3.62
N ASP A 191 -2.45 -14.93 4.17
CA ASP A 191 -2.84 -16.17 3.50
C ASP A 191 -3.64 -15.88 2.23
N HIS A 192 -4.51 -14.86 2.24
CA HIS A 192 -5.23 -14.40 1.05
C HIS A 192 -4.28 -13.84 -0.01
N ALA A 193 -3.35 -12.97 0.37
CA ALA A 193 -2.37 -12.42 -0.55
C ALA A 193 -1.45 -13.51 -1.13
N MET A 194 -1.07 -14.51 -0.32
CA MET A 194 -0.32 -15.67 -0.81
C MET A 194 -1.13 -16.47 -1.83
N ARG A 195 -2.39 -16.81 -1.53
CA ARG A 195 -3.27 -17.52 -2.47
C ARG A 195 -3.46 -16.75 -3.77
N ALA A 196 -3.61 -15.43 -3.73
CA ALA A 196 -3.74 -14.61 -4.93
C ALA A 196 -2.48 -14.67 -5.80
N VAL A 197 -1.29 -14.76 -5.20
CA VAL A 197 -0.03 -14.89 -5.94
C VAL A 197 0.20 -16.33 -6.41
N ASP A 198 -0.17 -17.34 -5.61
CA ASP A 198 -0.09 -18.75 -6.02
C ASP A 198 -1.14 -19.10 -7.09
N ALA A 199 -2.23 -18.34 -7.16
CA ALA A 199 -3.25 -18.43 -8.21
C ALA A 199 -2.82 -17.76 -9.53
N LEU A 200 -1.68 -17.06 -9.57
CA LEU A 200 -1.11 -16.63 -10.85
C LEU A 200 -0.65 -17.89 -11.60
N PRO A 201 -1.24 -18.22 -12.75
CA PRO A 201 -0.79 -19.35 -13.53
C PRO A 201 0.70 -19.20 -13.86
N ASN A 202 1.45 -20.28 -13.71
CA ASN A 202 2.86 -20.42 -14.11
C ASN A 202 3.89 -19.61 -13.30
N VAL A 203 3.59 -19.25 -12.04
CA VAL A 203 4.57 -18.68 -11.10
C VAL A 203 4.80 -19.64 -9.94
N MET A 204 6.04 -20.08 -9.72
CA MET A 204 6.41 -20.93 -8.58
C MET A 204 7.57 -20.32 -7.78
N SER A 205 7.79 -20.78 -6.54
CA SER A 205 8.94 -20.34 -5.76
C SER A 205 10.25 -20.88 -6.35
N ALA A 206 11.35 -20.14 -6.23
CA ALA A 206 12.68 -20.59 -6.63
C ALA A 206 13.05 -21.93 -5.95
N ALA A 207 12.57 -22.15 -4.72
CA ALA A 207 12.77 -23.41 -4.00
C ALA A 207 11.95 -24.58 -4.57
N GLU A 208 10.72 -24.35 -5.04
CA GLU A 208 9.93 -25.36 -5.74
C GLU A 208 10.56 -25.73 -7.08
N PHE A 209 10.98 -24.72 -7.86
CA PHE A 209 11.70 -24.96 -9.10
C PHE A 209 13.00 -25.75 -8.87
N ALA A 210 13.84 -25.33 -7.91
CA ALA A 210 15.06 -26.05 -7.56
C ALA A 210 14.80 -27.53 -7.25
N ARG A 211 13.76 -27.84 -6.48
CA ARG A 211 13.37 -29.23 -6.20
C ARG A 211 12.94 -29.99 -7.46
N SER A 212 12.21 -29.35 -8.36
CA SER A 212 11.76 -29.96 -9.62
C SER A 212 12.94 -30.37 -10.52
N ILE A 213 14.03 -29.61 -10.52
CA ILE A 213 15.25 -29.89 -11.30
C ILE A 213 16.28 -30.73 -10.51
N GLY A 214 15.92 -31.24 -9.32
CA GLY A 214 16.76 -32.13 -8.52
C GLY A 214 17.77 -31.42 -7.60
N LEU A 215 17.73 -30.09 -7.48
CA LEU A 215 18.52 -29.31 -6.55
C LEU A 215 17.78 -29.15 -5.22
N ARG A 216 18.09 -30.01 -4.25
CA ARG A 216 17.41 -30.01 -2.93
C ARG A 216 17.98 -29.01 -1.93
N ASP A 217 19.20 -28.52 -2.15
CA ASP A 217 19.82 -27.53 -1.29
C ASP A 217 19.41 -26.11 -1.70
N LYS A 218 18.61 -25.48 -0.85
CA LYS A 218 18.09 -24.12 -1.06
C LYS A 218 19.22 -23.10 -1.21
N ARG A 219 20.35 -23.27 -0.51
CA ARG A 219 21.45 -22.31 -0.51
C ARG A 219 22.17 -22.27 -1.85
N ARG A 220 22.31 -23.42 -2.51
CA ARG A 220 23.02 -23.53 -3.79
C ARG A 220 22.28 -22.85 -4.94
N PHE A 221 20.96 -23.06 -5.01
CA PHE A 221 20.15 -22.40 -6.03
C PHE A 221 20.01 -20.90 -5.77
N GLN A 222 19.95 -20.49 -4.50
CA GLN A 222 19.98 -19.08 -4.14
C GLN A 222 21.32 -18.42 -4.53
N ALA A 223 22.45 -19.07 -4.26
CA ALA A 223 23.77 -18.58 -4.68
C ALA A 223 23.88 -18.43 -6.21
N LEU A 224 23.23 -19.30 -6.98
CA LEU A 224 23.21 -19.21 -8.45
C LEU A 224 22.45 -17.96 -8.93
N ILE A 225 21.35 -17.60 -8.26
CA ILE A 225 20.59 -16.38 -8.54
C ILE A 225 21.40 -15.15 -8.12
N GLU A 226 22.00 -15.16 -6.93
CA GLU A 226 22.83 -14.07 -6.40
C GLU A 226 24.08 -13.82 -7.26
N ALA A 227 24.66 -14.87 -7.86
CA ALA A 227 25.75 -14.77 -8.83
C ALA A 227 25.29 -14.31 -10.24
N GLY A 228 24.00 -14.05 -10.44
CA GLY A 228 23.44 -13.55 -11.70
C GLY A 228 23.32 -14.60 -12.81
N HIS A 229 23.46 -15.89 -12.48
CA HIS A 229 23.36 -16.97 -13.47
C HIS A 229 21.92 -17.44 -13.68
N ALA A 230 21.00 -17.16 -12.76
CA ALA A 230 19.58 -17.44 -12.89
C ALA A 230 18.73 -16.21 -12.55
N GLU A 231 17.72 -15.93 -13.36
CA GLU A 231 16.81 -14.80 -13.16
C GLU A 231 15.65 -15.19 -12.23
N ALA A 232 15.27 -14.31 -11.31
CA ALA A 232 14.15 -14.50 -10.40
C ALA A 232 13.47 -13.17 -10.07
N LEU A 233 12.18 -13.22 -9.76
CA LEU A 233 11.43 -12.10 -9.19
C LEU A 233 11.66 -12.06 -7.68
N GLU A 234 12.15 -10.93 -7.18
CA GLU A 234 12.12 -10.63 -5.76
C GLU A 234 10.73 -10.17 -5.35
N THR A 235 10.06 -10.94 -4.49
CA THR A 235 8.76 -10.58 -3.92
C THR A 235 8.87 -10.48 -2.41
N VAL A 236 8.43 -9.35 -1.84
CA VAL A 236 8.36 -9.17 -0.40
C VAL A 236 7.12 -9.92 0.11
N HIS A 237 7.32 -10.79 1.10
CA HIS A 237 6.19 -11.41 1.78
C HIS A 237 5.35 -10.31 2.46
N PRO A 238 4.04 -10.19 2.15
CA PRO A 238 3.24 -9.03 2.56
C PRO A 238 3.14 -8.82 4.07
N VAL A 239 3.20 -9.91 4.86
CA VAL A 239 3.15 -9.85 6.34
C VAL A 239 4.51 -9.97 7.04
N THR A 240 5.31 -11.00 6.74
CA THR A 240 6.62 -11.16 7.40
C THR A 240 7.70 -10.19 6.88
N ARG A 241 7.41 -9.48 5.78
CA ARG A 241 8.35 -8.63 5.02
C ARG A 241 9.64 -9.33 4.60
N ARG A 242 9.67 -10.66 4.65
CA ARG A 242 10.81 -11.47 4.20
C ARG A 242 10.84 -11.51 2.68
N MET A 243 12.00 -11.32 2.10
CA MET A 243 12.21 -11.50 0.67
C MET A 243 12.02 -12.98 0.29
N GLN A 244 11.28 -13.20 -0.79
CA GLN A 244 11.11 -14.50 -1.42
C GLN A 244 11.43 -14.37 -2.91
N LEU A 245 12.22 -15.32 -3.42
CA LEU A 245 12.56 -15.42 -4.84
C LEU A 245 11.52 -16.32 -5.53
N ARG A 246 10.92 -15.83 -6.61
CA ARG A 246 9.94 -16.55 -7.45
C ARG A 246 10.39 -16.60 -8.91
N MET A 247 9.94 -17.62 -9.64
CA MET A 247 10.28 -17.82 -11.04
C MET A 247 9.01 -17.94 -11.87
N THR A 248 8.99 -17.18 -12.97
CA THR A 248 7.98 -17.28 -14.03
C THR A 248 8.39 -18.35 -15.02
N GLU A 249 7.48 -18.74 -15.91
CA GLU A 249 7.81 -19.62 -17.04
C GLU A 249 8.96 -19.08 -17.90
N ALA A 250 9.02 -17.77 -18.14
CA ALA A 250 10.12 -17.15 -18.87
C ALA A 250 11.47 -17.30 -18.15
N HIS A 251 11.50 -17.14 -16.82
CA HIS A 251 12.72 -17.35 -16.03
C HIS A 251 13.15 -18.82 -16.05
N ILE A 252 12.19 -19.74 -15.97
CA ILE A 252 12.43 -21.18 -16.06
C ILE A 252 12.98 -21.55 -17.44
N ALA A 253 12.40 -21.01 -18.51
CA ALA A 253 12.88 -21.22 -19.88
C ALA A 253 14.30 -20.68 -20.07
N SER A 254 14.59 -19.44 -19.64
CA SER A 254 15.94 -18.84 -19.69
C SER A 254 16.97 -19.68 -18.92
N PHE A 255 16.58 -20.26 -17.77
CA PHE A 255 17.42 -21.20 -17.05
C PHE A 255 17.70 -22.46 -17.89
N HIS A 256 16.66 -23.10 -18.43
CA HIS A 256 16.81 -24.33 -19.22
C HIS A 256 17.52 -24.13 -20.55
N GLU A 257 17.51 -22.93 -21.13
CA GLU A 257 18.30 -22.60 -22.33
C GLU A 257 19.80 -22.64 -22.05
N LYS A 258 20.22 -22.18 -20.86
CA LYS A 258 21.64 -22.08 -20.48
C LYS A 258 22.14 -23.34 -19.77
N PHE A 259 21.30 -23.91 -18.91
CA PHE A 259 21.70 -24.94 -17.95
C PHE A 259 20.84 -26.20 -18.05
N LEU A 260 21.49 -27.32 -17.75
CA LEU A 260 20.90 -28.63 -17.61
C LEU A 260 21.24 -29.23 -16.25
N THR A 261 20.26 -29.84 -15.60
CA THR A 261 20.49 -30.71 -14.43
C THR A 261 20.32 -32.17 -14.83
N LEU A 262 20.77 -33.10 -13.98
CA LEU A 262 20.55 -34.54 -14.22
C LEU A 262 19.06 -34.86 -14.45
N THR A 263 18.16 -34.31 -13.65
CA THR A 263 16.71 -34.52 -13.82
C THR A 263 16.22 -33.99 -15.16
N SER A 264 16.69 -32.82 -15.58
CA SER A 264 16.34 -32.21 -16.87
C SER A 264 16.85 -33.05 -18.03
N MET A 265 18.11 -33.52 -17.96
CA MET A 265 18.71 -34.39 -18.97
C MET A 265 17.98 -35.73 -19.09
N GLN A 266 17.58 -36.34 -17.97
CA GLN A 266 16.78 -37.56 -17.98
C GLN A 266 15.42 -37.34 -18.66
N ALA A 267 14.73 -36.24 -18.32
CA ALA A 267 13.44 -35.91 -18.89
C ALA A 267 13.51 -35.64 -20.41
N GLU A 268 14.55 -34.94 -20.87
CA GLU A 268 14.70 -34.57 -22.28
C GLU A 268 15.22 -35.72 -23.17
N THR A 269 16.09 -36.58 -22.64
CA THR A 269 16.75 -37.64 -23.44
C THR A 269 16.17 -39.03 -23.23
N GLY A 270 15.42 -39.24 -22.14
CA GLY A 270 14.94 -40.56 -21.72
C GLY A 270 16.02 -41.48 -21.16
N LEU A 271 17.29 -41.07 -21.15
CA LEU A 271 18.40 -41.89 -20.68
C LEU A 271 18.37 -42.01 -19.14
N HIS A 272 18.81 -43.17 -18.64
CA HIS A 272 18.93 -43.38 -17.20
C HIS A 272 20.06 -42.53 -16.59
N ARG A 273 19.89 -42.08 -15.34
CA ARG A 273 20.83 -41.21 -14.60
C ARG A 273 22.29 -41.69 -14.66
N ASN A 274 22.51 -42.99 -14.46
CA ASN A 274 23.87 -43.54 -14.45
C ASN A 274 24.51 -43.53 -15.85
N SER A 275 23.71 -43.72 -16.90
CA SER A 275 24.17 -43.65 -18.29
C SER A 275 24.58 -42.22 -18.65
N ILE A 276 23.77 -41.22 -18.27
CA ILE A 276 24.10 -39.79 -18.42
C ILE A 276 25.43 -39.46 -17.72
N LEU A 277 25.58 -39.86 -16.46
CA LEU A 277 26.81 -39.63 -15.70
C LEU A 277 28.03 -40.30 -16.36
N SER A 278 27.88 -41.52 -16.88
CA SER A 278 28.95 -42.21 -17.58
C SER A 278 29.36 -41.50 -18.87
N LEU A 279 28.39 -41.02 -19.65
CA LEU A 279 28.62 -40.30 -20.89
C LEU A 279 29.30 -38.95 -20.66
N LEU A 280 28.84 -38.19 -19.66
CA LEU A 280 29.45 -36.91 -19.30
C LEU A 280 30.90 -37.09 -18.81
N ARG A 281 31.17 -38.14 -18.01
CA ARG A 281 32.54 -38.47 -17.59
C ARG A 281 33.44 -38.87 -18.75
N ALA A 282 32.95 -39.71 -19.66
CA ALA A 282 33.72 -40.14 -20.84
C ALA A 282 34.07 -38.95 -21.75
N ALA A 283 33.16 -37.98 -21.88
CA ALA A 283 33.39 -36.74 -22.63
C ALA A 283 34.10 -35.64 -21.82
N SER A 284 34.49 -35.90 -20.57
CA SER A 284 35.14 -34.92 -19.67
C SER A 284 34.33 -33.62 -19.47
N VAL A 285 33.00 -33.69 -19.51
CA VAL A 285 32.12 -32.54 -19.26
C VAL A 285 32.02 -32.31 -17.75
N GLY A 286 32.51 -31.16 -17.29
CA GLY A 286 32.51 -30.76 -15.88
C GLY A 286 31.16 -30.20 -15.42
N VAL A 287 30.97 -30.15 -14.10
CA VAL A 287 29.89 -29.36 -13.51
C VAL A 287 30.19 -27.87 -13.68
N PHE A 288 29.15 -27.07 -13.81
CA PHE A 288 29.24 -25.62 -13.88
C PHE A 288 29.69 -25.07 -12.51
N ALA A 289 30.96 -24.67 -12.43
CA ALA A 289 31.57 -24.10 -11.25
C ALA A 289 32.45 -22.88 -11.61
N PRO A 290 31.86 -21.76 -12.06
CA PRO A 290 32.60 -20.54 -12.31
C PRO A 290 33.28 -20.09 -11.01
N GLU A 291 34.55 -19.65 -11.13
CA GLU A 291 35.38 -19.18 -10.01
C GLU A 291 35.53 -20.22 -8.86
N GLY A 292 35.30 -21.50 -9.13
CA GLY A 292 35.40 -22.57 -8.13
C GLY A 292 34.19 -22.69 -7.19
N LEU A 293 33.09 -21.96 -7.46
CA LEU A 293 31.86 -22.03 -6.67
C LEU A 293 31.02 -23.26 -7.06
N ASP A 294 30.75 -24.15 -6.10
CA ASP A 294 29.91 -25.34 -6.31
C ASP A 294 28.41 -25.01 -6.17
N PHE A 295 27.72 -24.90 -7.31
CA PHE A 295 26.27 -24.73 -7.37
C PHE A 295 25.50 -26.07 -7.40
N GLY A 296 26.19 -27.20 -7.28
CA GLY A 296 25.66 -28.54 -7.41
C GLY A 296 25.77 -29.11 -8.83
N PRO A 297 25.06 -30.21 -9.13
CA PRO A 297 25.16 -30.93 -10.41
C PRO A 297 24.39 -30.21 -11.54
N ILE A 298 24.80 -28.98 -11.83
CA ILE A 298 24.35 -28.15 -12.95
C ILE A 298 25.42 -28.21 -14.04
N TYR A 299 25.01 -28.30 -15.30
CA TYR A 299 25.89 -28.41 -16.45
C TYR A 299 25.48 -27.37 -17.49
N LEU A 300 26.44 -26.88 -18.27
CA LEU A 300 26.15 -26.00 -19.39
C LEU A 300 25.48 -26.80 -20.50
N ARG A 301 24.33 -26.31 -20.99
CA ARG A 301 23.54 -27.00 -22.01
C ARG A 301 24.36 -27.23 -23.29
N GLN A 302 25.16 -26.25 -23.68
CA GLN A 302 26.00 -26.29 -24.88
C GLN A 302 27.06 -27.39 -24.83
N GLU A 303 27.50 -27.80 -23.64
CA GLU A 303 28.52 -28.84 -23.46
C GLU A 303 27.90 -30.23 -23.24
N ALA A 304 26.86 -30.30 -22.41
CA ALA A 304 26.25 -31.58 -22.02
C ALA A 304 25.35 -32.16 -23.12
N MET A 305 24.51 -31.34 -23.76
CA MET A 305 23.47 -31.84 -24.67
C MET A 305 24.02 -32.52 -25.94
N PRO A 306 25.08 -32.01 -26.61
CA PRO A 306 25.65 -32.67 -27.79
C PRO A 306 26.17 -34.09 -27.51
N VAL A 307 26.77 -34.31 -26.34
CA VAL A 307 27.27 -35.62 -25.90
C VAL A 307 26.12 -36.62 -25.76
N LEU A 308 25.02 -36.18 -25.15
CA LEU A 308 23.85 -37.04 -24.91
C LEU A 308 23.08 -37.37 -26.19
N LEU A 309 22.93 -36.40 -27.10
CA LEU A 309 22.27 -36.62 -28.39
C LEU A 309 23.05 -37.58 -29.29
N THR A 310 24.38 -37.49 -29.28
CA THR A 310 25.25 -38.41 -30.04
C THR A 310 25.12 -39.85 -29.55
N ALA A 311 24.93 -40.05 -28.25
CA ALA A 311 24.73 -41.36 -27.65
C ALA A 311 23.31 -41.91 -27.88
N SER A 312 22.27 -41.09 -27.71
CA SER A 312 20.88 -41.48 -27.94
C SER A 312 20.59 -41.82 -29.41
N GLY A 313 21.25 -41.14 -30.34
CA GLY A 313 21.19 -41.47 -31.77
C GLY A 313 21.89 -42.78 -32.16
N ARG A 314 22.85 -43.26 -31.34
CA ARG A 314 23.52 -44.56 -31.55
C ARG A 314 22.68 -45.74 -31.03
N GLU A 315 21.80 -45.55 -30.07
CA GLU A 315 20.89 -46.61 -29.56
C GLU A 315 19.68 -46.87 -30.48
N LYS A 316 19.39 -45.99 -31.45
CA LYS A 316 18.27 -46.14 -32.40
C LYS A 316 18.66 -46.71 -33.78
N ARG A 317 19.87 -47.24 -33.95
CA ARG A 317 20.31 -47.98 -35.15
C ARG A 317 20.66 -49.41 -34.76
#